data_AF-A0A0G1YWI8-F1
#
_entry.id   AF-A0A0G1YWI8-F1
#
_cell.length_a   1.000
_cell.length_b   1.000
_cell.length_c   1.000
_cell.angle_alpha   90.00
_cell.angle_beta   90.00
_cell.angle_gamma   90.00
#
_symmetry.space_group_name_H-M   'P 1'
#
loop_
_entity.id
_entity.type
_entity.pdbx_description
1 polymer ?
#
loop_
_entity_poly.entity_id
_entity_poly.type
_entity_poly.pdbx_seq_one_letter_code
_entity_poly.pdbx_strand_id
1 'polypeptide(L)'
;MAPTMPFFAEHLFQVVLEEKDEESVHLATWPESRATLNFIQNMFGLGGEDKKLLAGMRAAREMVTRALEARQKAGIKVRQPLRQLTVNSEQLTDALKIIVRDEINVKDVVVSNAIPAGTIELDTDITPELREEGVVRDTIRLVQDARKAANMRPGEHGSVSIAVSSEDRPTIERNLAHIQKQTNTAIALS
;
A
#
# COMPACT_ATOMS: atom_id res chain seq x y z
N MET A 1 -5.47 -24.45 7.24
CA MET A 1 -5.14 -24.05 8.63
C MET A 1 -5.94 -24.82 9.66
N ALA A 2 -7.23 -25.13 9.44
CA ALA A 2 -8.08 -25.81 10.42
C ALA A 2 -7.46 -27.05 11.13
N PRO A 3 -6.76 -27.99 10.45
CA PRO A 3 -6.16 -29.15 11.13
C PRO A 3 -5.00 -28.84 12.08
N THR A 4 -4.35 -27.67 11.97
CA THR A 4 -3.17 -27.30 12.78
C THR A 4 -3.45 -26.20 13.81
N MET A 5 -4.46 -25.35 13.57
CA MET A 5 -4.87 -24.27 14.48
C MET A 5 -6.40 -24.12 14.48
N PRO A 6 -7.15 -25.11 15.01
CA PRO A 6 -8.60 -25.21 14.77
C PRO A 6 -9.40 -24.00 15.26
N PHE A 7 -9.13 -23.50 16.47
CA PHE A 7 -9.83 -22.35 17.04
C PHE A 7 -9.52 -21.03 16.31
N PHE A 8 -8.29 -20.85 15.82
CA PHE A 8 -7.90 -19.65 15.09
C PHE A 8 -8.41 -19.67 13.65
N ALA A 9 -8.41 -20.84 13.01
CA ALA A 9 -9.02 -21.02 11.69
C ALA A 9 -10.54 -20.77 11.76
N GLU A 10 -11.21 -21.28 12.80
CA GLU A 10 -12.64 -21.03 13.04
C GLU A 10 -12.92 -19.53 13.23
N HIS A 11 -12.18 -18.85 14.12
CA HIS A 11 -12.34 -17.41 14.34
C HIS A 11 -12.09 -16.59 13.05
N LEU A 12 -11.09 -16.93 12.24
CA LEU A 12 -10.85 -16.23 10.97
C LEU A 12 -11.98 -16.47 9.97
N PHE A 13 -12.51 -17.69 9.91
CA PHE A 13 -13.58 -18.08 9.01
C PHE A 13 -14.90 -17.36 9.36
N GLN A 14 -15.30 -17.36 10.64
CA GLN A 14 -16.48 -16.61 11.14
C GLN A 14 -16.43 -15.10 10.88
N VAL A 15 -15.24 -14.51 10.68
CA VAL A 15 -15.06 -13.08 10.38
C VAL A 15 -15.18 -12.76 8.87
N VAL A 16 -15.09 -13.77 8.01
CA VAL A 16 -15.09 -13.62 6.53
C VAL A 16 -16.27 -14.33 5.85
N LEU A 17 -17.00 -15.18 6.60
CA LEU A 17 -18.17 -15.96 6.17
C LEU A 17 -19.21 -15.13 5.37
N GLU A 18 -19.55 -15.57 4.16
CA GLU A 18 -20.70 -15.07 3.40
C GLU A 18 -21.91 -16.02 3.55
N GLU A 19 -23.13 -15.55 3.25
CA GLU A 19 -24.40 -16.30 3.37
C GLU A 19 -24.48 -17.61 2.53
N LYS A 20 -23.46 -17.89 1.70
CA LYS A 20 -23.34 -19.03 0.79
C LYS A 20 -22.43 -20.15 1.32
N ASP A 21 -21.62 -19.86 2.33
CA ASP A 21 -20.53 -20.72 2.82
C ASP A 21 -21.02 -21.63 3.97
N GLU A 22 -20.33 -22.74 4.27
CA GLU A 22 -20.72 -23.63 5.38
C GLU A 22 -20.57 -22.96 6.76
N GLU A 23 -21.38 -23.32 7.77
CA GLU A 23 -21.41 -22.64 9.09
C GLU A 23 -20.10 -22.67 9.91
N SER A 24 -19.10 -23.48 9.53
CA SER A 24 -17.81 -23.63 10.23
C SER A 24 -16.72 -24.16 9.30
N VAL A 25 -15.47 -23.75 9.54
CA VAL A 25 -14.30 -24.21 8.76
C VAL A 25 -14.01 -25.71 8.91
N HIS A 26 -14.63 -26.38 9.89
CA HIS A 26 -14.54 -27.82 10.11
C HIS A 26 -15.67 -28.61 9.43
N LEU A 27 -16.74 -27.92 9.02
CA LEU A 27 -17.78 -28.44 8.13
C LEU A 27 -17.44 -28.15 6.66
N ALA A 28 -16.69 -27.08 6.41
CA ALA A 28 -16.26 -26.65 5.09
C ALA A 28 -15.56 -27.78 4.31
N THR A 29 -16.02 -28.01 3.08
CA THR A 29 -15.46 -29.02 2.18
C THR A 29 -13.98 -28.70 1.91
N TRP A 30 -13.10 -29.71 1.97
CA TRP A 30 -11.68 -29.48 1.66
C TRP A 30 -11.57 -28.86 0.26
N PRO A 31 -10.97 -27.66 0.10
CA PRO A 31 -11.14 -26.85 -1.08
C PRO A 31 -10.65 -27.63 -2.31
N GLU A 32 -11.55 -27.85 -3.27
CA GLU A 32 -11.32 -28.80 -4.34
C GLU A 32 -10.00 -28.54 -5.07
N SER A 33 -9.34 -29.61 -5.51
CA SER A 33 -8.02 -29.52 -6.14
C SER A 33 -8.03 -28.66 -7.41
N ARG A 34 -9.17 -28.35 -8.03
CA ARG A 34 -9.23 -27.38 -9.14
C ARG A 34 -9.00 -25.93 -8.69
N ALA A 35 -9.44 -25.57 -7.48
CA ALA A 35 -9.11 -24.29 -6.85
C ALA A 35 -7.75 -24.35 -6.14
N THR A 36 -7.49 -25.44 -5.39
CA THR A 36 -6.30 -25.56 -4.53
C THR A 36 -5.03 -25.92 -5.29
N LEU A 37 -5.10 -26.73 -6.37
CA LEU A 37 -3.98 -26.79 -7.32
C LEU A 37 -3.83 -25.43 -7.95
N ASN A 38 -4.81 -24.82 -8.62
CA ASN A 38 -4.62 -23.49 -9.23
C ASN A 38 -4.00 -22.45 -8.27
N PHE A 39 -4.42 -22.39 -7.00
CA PHE A 39 -3.82 -21.54 -5.97
C PHE A 39 -2.33 -21.86 -5.68
N ILE A 40 -1.99 -23.14 -5.47
CA ILE A 40 -0.59 -23.57 -5.20
C ILE A 40 0.25 -23.54 -6.49
N GLN A 41 -0.35 -23.84 -7.64
CA GLN A 41 0.20 -23.91 -8.99
C GLN A 41 0.48 -22.50 -9.54
N ASN A 42 -0.32 -21.49 -9.16
CA ASN A 42 0.05 -20.08 -9.27
C ASN A 42 1.13 -19.71 -8.25
N MET A 43 0.97 -20.06 -6.97
CA MET A 43 1.95 -19.69 -5.92
C MET A 43 3.39 -20.17 -6.24
N PHE A 44 3.53 -21.33 -6.88
CA PHE A 44 4.82 -21.94 -7.26
C PHE A 44 5.13 -21.95 -8.77
N GLY A 45 4.19 -21.61 -9.65
CA GLY A 45 4.43 -21.39 -11.09
C GLY A 45 4.44 -22.62 -12.01
N LEU A 46 3.50 -23.54 -11.78
CA LEU A 46 3.34 -24.78 -12.54
C LEU A 46 2.22 -24.71 -13.60
N GLY A 47 1.43 -23.64 -13.67
CA GLY A 47 0.44 -23.41 -14.74
C GLY A 47 1.04 -22.79 -16.00
N GLY A 48 0.36 -22.92 -17.15
CA GLY A 48 0.86 -22.45 -18.45
C GLY A 48 0.87 -20.93 -18.57
N GLU A 49 -0.28 -20.29 -18.32
CA GLU A 49 -0.42 -18.82 -18.35
C GLU A 49 0.18 -18.17 -17.10
N ASP A 50 0.05 -18.84 -15.94
CA ASP A 50 0.68 -18.47 -14.67
C ASP A 50 2.16 -18.11 -14.82
N LYS A 51 2.93 -18.86 -15.63
CA LYS A 51 4.37 -18.61 -15.81
C LYS A 51 4.68 -17.21 -16.34
N LYS A 52 3.83 -16.63 -17.20
CA LYS A 52 3.98 -15.24 -17.66
C LYS A 52 3.61 -14.26 -16.55
N LEU A 53 2.47 -14.46 -15.89
CA LEU A 53 2.02 -13.62 -14.78
C LEU A 53 3.03 -13.60 -13.63
N LEU A 54 3.67 -14.73 -13.33
CA LEU A 54 4.63 -14.88 -12.25
C LEU A 54 6.03 -14.38 -12.62
N ALA A 55 6.43 -14.45 -13.89
CA ALA A 55 7.59 -13.71 -14.37
C ALA A 55 7.37 -12.20 -14.19
N GLY A 56 6.19 -11.69 -14.55
CA GLY A 56 5.78 -10.30 -14.30
C GLY A 56 5.76 -9.94 -12.81
N MET A 57 5.15 -10.76 -11.95
CA MET A 57 5.12 -10.52 -10.49
C MET A 57 6.51 -10.59 -9.84
N ARG A 58 7.43 -11.43 -10.34
CA ARG A 58 8.84 -11.45 -9.88
C ARG A 58 9.55 -10.16 -10.29
N ALA A 59 9.45 -9.76 -11.55
CA ALA A 59 10.02 -8.52 -12.06
C ALA A 59 9.47 -7.28 -11.34
N ALA A 60 8.15 -7.22 -11.11
CA ALA A 60 7.50 -6.15 -10.37
C ALA A 60 8.01 -6.05 -8.92
N ARG A 61 8.10 -7.18 -8.19
CA ARG A 61 8.68 -7.21 -6.84
C ARG A 61 10.14 -6.76 -6.82
N GLU A 62 10.94 -7.19 -7.80
CA GLU A 62 12.34 -6.81 -7.90
C GLU A 62 12.51 -5.29 -8.18
N MET A 63 11.66 -4.70 -9.02
CA MET A 63 11.60 -3.24 -9.22
C MET A 63 11.19 -2.50 -7.94
N VAL A 64 10.18 -3.00 -7.21
CA VAL A 64 9.74 -2.41 -5.93
C VAL A 64 10.88 -2.42 -4.92
N THR A 65 11.60 -3.53 -4.76
CA THR A 65 12.80 -3.58 -3.90
C THR A 65 13.84 -2.54 -4.32
N ARG A 66 14.27 -2.53 -5.59
CA ARG A 66 15.29 -1.59 -6.12
C ARG A 66 14.86 -0.12 -5.98
N ALA A 67 13.58 0.18 -6.15
CA ALA A 67 13.03 1.53 -6.03
C ALA A 67 12.88 1.98 -4.56
N LEU A 68 12.52 1.09 -3.64
CA LEU A 68 12.49 1.37 -2.21
C LEU A 68 13.92 1.55 -1.65
N GLU A 69 14.89 0.77 -2.12
CA GLU A 69 16.33 0.99 -1.85
C GLU A 69 16.80 2.36 -2.37
N ALA A 70 16.41 2.74 -3.60
CA ALA A 70 16.71 4.07 -4.14
C ALA A 70 16.08 5.20 -3.32
N ARG A 71 14.82 5.05 -2.87
CA ARG A 71 14.15 5.98 -1.93
C ARG A 71 14.90 6.11 -0.62
N GLN A 72 15.29 4.98 -0.01
CA GLN A 72 16.04 4.97 1.24
C GLN A 72 17.40 5.66 1.08
N LYS A 73 18.12 5.40 -0.02
CA LYS A 73 19.39 6.04 -0.36
C LYS A 73 19.25 7.55 -0.60
N ALA A 74 18.12 8.01 -1.12
CA ALA A 74 17.78 9.42 -1.26
C ALA A 74 17.19 10.05 0.02
N GLY A 75 16.98 9.29 1.09
CA GLY A 75 16.36 9.76 2.35
C GLY A 75 14.85 10.01 2.27
N ILE A 76 14.18 9.62 1.19
CA ILE A 76 12.78 9.97 0.93
C ILE A 76 11.85 8.95 1.61
N LYS A 77 11.03 9.43 2.56
CA LYS A 77 10.02 8.61 3.25
C LYS A 77 9.00 8.05 2.26
N VAL A 78 8.57 6.79 2.42
CA VAL A 78 7.63 6.14 1.47
C VAL A 78 6.30 6.93 1.27
N ARG A 79 5.82 7.59 2.32
CA ARG A 79 4.55 8.36 2.29
C ARG A 79 4.63 9.68 1.51
N GLN A 80 5.83 10.20 1.25
CA GLN A 80 6.04 11.30 0.30
C GLN A 80 5.70 10.77 -1.11
N PRO A 81 4.72 11.33 -1.84
CA PRO A 81 4.53 10.99 -3.24
C PRO A 81 5.70 11.53 -4.08
N LEU A 82 6.10 10.79 -5.12
CA LEU A 82 7.06 11.26 -6.13
C LEU A 82 6.40 11.27 -7.52
N ARG A 83 6.97 12.02 -8.47
CA ARG A 83 6.38 12.18 -9.80
C ARG A 83 6.33 10.87 -10.57
N GLN A 84 7.48 10.22 -10.80
CA GLN A 84 7.56 9.10 -11.73
C GLN A 84 8.60 8.05 -11.31
N LEU A 85 8.35 6.81 -11.71
CA LEU A 85 9.35 5.76 -11.80
C LEU A 85 9.51 5.38 -13.28
N THR A 86 10.75 5.36 -13.77
CA THR A 86 11.10 4.81 -15.08
C THR A 86 11.72 3.43 -14.89
N VAL A 87 11.27 2.44 -15.66
CA VAL A 87 11.77 1.05 -15.61
C VAL A 87 12.04 0.53 -17.02
N ASN A 88 13.01 -0.38 -17.17
CA ASN A 88 13.14 -1.17 -18.40
C ASN A 88 12.81 -2.64 -18.13
N SER A 89 11.61 -3.06 -18.53
CA SER A 89 11.14 -4.44 -18.51
C SER A 89 9.95 -4.66 -19.43
N GLU A 90 10.06 -5.66 -20.30
CA GLU A 90 9.00 -6.13 -21.20
C GLU A 90 7.92 -6.95 -20.47
N GLN A 91 8.16 -7.33 -19.21
CA GLN A 91 7.28 -8.19 -18.41
C GLN A 91 6.25 -7.41 -17.58
N LEU A 92 6.34 -6.07 -17.52
CA LEU A 92 5.49 -5.23 -16.67
C LEU A 92 4.21 -4.79 -17.39
N THR A 93 3.16 -5.62 -17.28
CA THR A 93 1.80 -5.30 -17.77
C THR A 93 1.16 -4.15 -16.98
N ASP A 94 0.16 -3.49 -17.54
CA ASP A 94 -0.47 -2.30 -16.91
C ASP A 94 -1.12 -2.59 -15.55
N ALA A 95 -1.65 -3.80 -15.35
CA ALA A 95 -2.13 -4.26 -14.04
C ALA A 95 -0.99 -4.33 -12.99
N LEU A 96 0.22 -4.72 -13.40
CA LEU A 96 1.40 -4.72 -12.53
C LEU A 96 1.94 -3.31 -12.31
N LYS A 97 1.85 -2.40 -13.30
CA LYS A 97 2.20 -0.99 -13.12
C LYS A 97 1.40 -0.33 -12.00
N ILE A 98 0.11 -0.63 -11.86
CA ILE A 98 -0.73 -0.12 -10.76
C ILE A 98 -0.18 -0.57 -9.40
N ILE A 99 0.13 -1.87 -9.26
CA ILE A 99 0.71 -2.41 -8.01
C ILE A 99 2.07 -1.76 -7.71
N VAL A 100 2.97 -1.68 -8.70
CA VAL A 100 4.28 -1.04 -8.57
C VAL A 100 4.15 0.45 -8.21
N ARG A 101 3.21 1.17 -8.82
CA ARG A 101 2.91 2.58 -8.55
C ARG A 101 2.49 2.78 -7.10
N ASP A 102 1.63 1.91 -6.58
CA ASP A 102 1.00 2.07 -5.26
C ASP A 102 1.95 1.65 -4.13
N GLU A 103 2.71 0.57 -4.29
CA GLU A 103 3.78 0.14 -3.37
C GLU A 103 4.90 1.18 -3.24
N ILE A 104 5.31 1.78 -4.36
CA ILE A 104 6.38 2.80 -4.39
C ILE A 104 5.80 4.20 -4.17
N ASN A 105 4.48 4.40 -4.16
CA ASN A 105 3.80 5.69 -4.01
C ASN A 105 4.36 6.78 -4.96
N VAL A 106 4.34 6.48 -6.26
CA VAL A 106 4.61 7.45 -7.35
C VAL A 106 3.31 7.85 -8.06
N LYS A 107 3.30 8.91 -8.87
CA LYS A 107 2.11 9.23 -9.70
C LYS A 107 2.01 8.36 -10.94
N ASP A 108 3.15 7.99 -11.53
CA ASP A 108 3.23 7.28 -12.81
C ASP A 108 4.41 6.29 -12.87
N VAL A 109 4.29 5.25 -13.71
CA VAL A 109 5.29 4.20 -13.93
C VAL A 109 5.49 3.99 -15.44
N VAL A 110 6.57 4.58 -15.97
CA VAL A 110 6.89 4.53 -17.41
C VAL A 110 7.84 3.38 -17.71
N VAL A 111 7.50 2.60 -18.75
CA VAL A 111 8.42 1.62 -19.32
C VAL A 111 9.21 2.32 -20.44
N SER A 112 10.54 2.34 -20.34
CA SER A 112 11.43 3.01 -21.30
C SER A 112 12.68 2.21 -21.60
N ASN A 113 13.02 2.11 -22.88
CA ASN A 113 14.23 1.44 -23.36
C ASN A 113 15.48 2.34 -23.28
N ALA A 114 15.36 3.57 -22.77
CA ALA A 114 16.47 4.50 -22.64
C ALA A 114 17.45 4.14 -21.50
N ILE A 115 16.97 3.47 -20.45
CA ILE A 115 17.80 2.94 -19.36
C ILE A 115 18.11 1.45 -19.57
N PRO A 116 19.21 0.89 -19.03
CA PRO A 116 19.57 -0.52 -19.26
C PRO A 116 18.50 -1.51 -18.76
N ALA A 117 18.37 -2.66 -19.42
CA ALA A 117 17.38 -3.69 -19.07
C ALA A 117 17.48 -4.13 -17.60
N GLY A 118 16.34 -4.17 -16.90
CA GLY A 118 16.27 -4.50 -15.47
C GLY A 118 16.74 -3.39 -14.52
N THR A 119 17.14 -2.22 -15.01
CA THR A 119 17.39 -1.05 -14.16
C THR A 119 16.09 -0.26 -13.91
N ILE A 120 16.14 0.58 -12.87
CA ILE A 120 15.11 1.54 -12.53
C ILE A 120 15.76 2.91 -12.37
N GLU A 121 15.03 3.95 -12.74
CA GLU A 121 15.37 5.35 -12.48
C GLU A 121 14.17 5.98 -11.76
N LEU A 122 14.43 6.55 -10.58
CA LEU A 122 13.40 7.14 -9.74
C LEU A 122 13.53 8.65 -9.78
N ASP A 123 12.44 9.33 -10.07
CA ASP A 123 12.39 10.78 -9.99
C ASP A 123 12.41 11.23 -8.52
N THR A 124 13.51 11.88 -8.12
CA THR A 124 13.73 12.38 -6.75
C THR A 124 13.45 13.88 -6.61
N ASP A 125 13.02 14.56 -7.68
CA ASP A 125 12.57 15.95 -7.59
C ASP A 125 11.20 16.05 -6.92
N ILE A 126 11.11 16.86 -5.87
CA ILE A 126 9.90 17.02 -5.05
C ILE A 126 9.34 18.40 -5.31
N THR A 127 8.42 18.47 -6.28
CA THR A 127 7.69 19.70 -6.60
C THR A 127 6.89 20.20 -5.39
N PRO A 128 6.54 21.50 -5.32
CA PRO A 128 5.78 22.06 -4.19
C PRO A 128 4.47 21.33 -3.90
N GLU A 129 3.78 20.87 -4.95
CA GLU A 129 2.49 20.16 -4.87
C GLU A 129 2.67 18.74 -4.30
N LEU A 130 3.74 18.04 -4.70
CA LEU A 130 4.08 16.74 -4.14
C LEU A 130 4.49 16.85 -2.67
N ARG A 131 5.27 17.88 -2.30
CA ARG A 131 5.59 18.19 -0.90
C ARG A 131 4.33 18.47 -0.09
N GLU A 132 3.42 19.30 -0.61
CA GLU A 132 2.16 19.64 0.04
C GLU A 132 1.28 18.40 0.32
N GLU A 133 1.12 17.51 -0.66
CA GLU A 133 0.43 16.23 -0.45
C GLU A 133 1.15 15.32 0.56
N GLY A 134 2.48 15.29 0.55
CA GLY A 134 3.29 14.54 1.52
C GLY A 134 3.11 15.02 2.95
N VAL A 135 3.15 16.35 3.17
CA VAL A 135 2.91 17.00 4.46
C VAL A 135 1.48 16.73 4.96
N VAL A 136 0.48 16.86 4.08
CA VAL A 136 -0.92 16.54 4.41
C VAL A 136 -1.07 15.07 4.83
N ARG A 137 -0.47 14.12 4.09
CA ARG A 137 -0.50 12.68 4.41
C ARG A 137 0.20 12.36 5.75
N ASP A 138 1.39 12.91 6.00
CA ASP A 138 2.08 12.71 7.30
C ASP A 138 1.26 13.32 8.46
N THR A 139 0.60 14.47 8.24
CA THR A 139 -0.27 15.10 9.25
C THR A 139 -1.51 14.28 9.57
N ILE A 140 -2.23 13.79 8.54
CA ILE A 140 -3.38 12.88 8.72
C ILE A 140 -2.94 11.65 9.53
N ARG A 141 -1.78 11.07 9.21
CA ARG A 141 -1.24 9.92 9.95
C ARG A 141 -0.97 10.25 11.43
N LEU A 142 -0.33 11.39 11.72
CA LEU A 142 -0.05 11.81 13.10
C LEU A 142 -1.33 11.98 13.93
N VAL A 143 -2.37 12.59 13.35
CA VAL A 143 -3.68 12.74 14.02
C VAL A 143 -4.36 11.38 14.22
N GLN A 144 -4.32 10.47 13.24
CA GLN A 144 -4.89 9.13 13.38
C GLN A 144 -4.13 8.26 14.40
N ASP A 145 -2.81 8.40 14.52
CA ASP A 145 -2.03 7.71 15.55
C ASP A 145 -2.30 8.29 16.95
N ALA A 146 -2.50 9.61 17.07
CA ALA A 146 -2.95 10.24 18.31
C ALA A 146 -4.35 9.78 18.74
N ARG A 147 -5.32 9.66 17.81
CA ARG A 147 -6.66 9.11 18.07
C ARG A 147 -6.59 7.67 18.63
N LYS A 148 -5.71 6.83 18.08
CA LYS A 148 -5.49 5.45 18.58
C LYS A 148 -4.88 5.45 19.98
N ALA A 149 -3.88 6.29 20.24
CA ALA A 149 -3.28 6.43 21.57
C ALA A 149 -4.30 6.90 22.63
N ALA A 150 -5.30 7.69 22.23
CA ALA A 150 -6.43 8.10 23.06
C ALA A 150 -7.59 7.08 23.12
N ASN A 151 -7.45 5.88 22.52
CA ASN A 151 -8.50 4.85 22.42
C ASN A 151 -9.84 5.33 21.81
N MET A 152 -9.79 6.34 20.94
CA MET A 152 -11.00 6.90 20.31
C MET A 152 -11.68 5.90 19.36
N ARG A 153 -13.01 5.91 19.36
CA ARG A 153 -13.84 5.05 18.52
C ARG A 153 -13.90 5.56 17.06
N PRO A 154 -14.21 4.68 16.09
CA PRO A 154 -14.60 5.11 14.75
C PRO A 154 -15.81 6.05 14.82
N GLY A 155 -15.74 7.18 14.12
CA GLY A 155 -16.81 8.21 14.12
C GLY A 155 -16.83 9.17 15.31
N GLU A 156 -16.04 8.94 16.36
CA GLU A 156 -15.99 9.83 17.53
C GLU A 156 -15.28 11.15 17.21
N HIS A 157 -15.84 12.29 17.60
CA HIS A 157 -15.21 13.60 17.42
C HIS A 157 -14.29 13.93 18.60
N GLY A 158 -13.11 14.48 18.31
CA GLY A 158 -12.11 14.83 19.33
C GLY A 158 -11.32 16.08 18.97
N SER A 159 -10.43 16.49 19.86
CA SER A 159 -9.49 17.60 19.66
C SER A 159 -8.05 17.15 19.90
N VAL A 160 -7.13 17.56 19.02
CA VAL A 160 -5.70 17.24 19.11
C VAL A 160 -4.88 18.50 18.82
N SER A 161 -3.93 18.82 19.69
CA SER A 161 -2.86 19.78 19.43
C SER A 161 -1.69 19.08 18.75
N ILE A 162 -1.25 19.57 17.60
CA ILE A 162 -0.02 19.11 16.93
C ILE A 162 1.04 20.21 16.93
N ALA A 163 2.25 19.84 17.31
CA ALA A 163 3.43 20.67 17.10
C ALA A 163 3.89 20.53 15.65
N VAL A 164 4.10 21.66 14.97
CA VAL A 164 4.41 21.71 13.52
C VAL A 164 5.67 22.52 13.28
N SER A 165 6.46 22.15 12.27
CA SER A 165 7.59 22.98 11.84
C SER A 165 7.11 24.33 11.28
N SER A 166 7.93 25.37 11.35
CA SER A 166 7.61 26.66 10.72
C SER A 166 7.55 26.57 9.18
N GLU A 167 8.13 25.54 8.58
CA GLU A 167 8.15 25.27 7.14
C GLU A 167 6.84 24.61 6.66
N ASP A 168 6.31 23.65 7.43
CA ASP A 168 5.09 22.90 7.09
C ASP A 168 3.80 23.62 7.50
N ARG A 169 3.87 24.54 8.47
CA ARG A 169 2.72 25.29 9.02
C ARG A 169 1.79 25.90 7.96
N PRO A 170 2.25 26.72 6.98
CA PRO A 170 1.35 27.35 6.00
C PRO A 170 0.65 26.32 5.10
N THR A 171 1.30 25.18 4.84
CA THR A 171 0.77 24.05 4.07
C THR A 171 -0.36 23.35 4.83
N ILE A 172 -0.18 23.13 6.14
CA ILE A 172 -1.20 22.53 7.01
C ILE A 172 -2.35 23.50 7.25
N GLU A 173 -2.09 24.80 7.46
CA GLU A 173 -3.13 25.83 7.62
C GLU A 173 -4.04 25.92 6.38
N ARG A 174 -3.48 25.89 5.17
CA ARG A 174 -4.25 25.86 3.91
C ARG A 174 -5.14 24.61 3.78
N ASN A 175 -4.64 23.46 4.21
CA ASN A 175 -5.33 22.16 4.06
C ASN A 175 -6.12 21.73 5.30
N LEU A 176 -6.19 22.57 6.34
CA LEU A 176 -6.70 22.20 7.66
C LEU A 176 -8.12 21.62 7.62
N ALA A 177 -9.02 22.24 6.85
CA ALA A 177 -10.40 21.76 6.68
C ALA A 177 -10.49 20.37 6.02
N HIS A 178 -9.55 20.02 5.14
CA HIS A 178 -9.48 18.68 4.54
C HIS A 178 -9.00 17.64 5.56
N ILE A 179 -7.94 17.96 6.29
CA ILE A 179 -7.34 17.07 7.31
C ILE A 179 -8.35 16.82 8.45
N GLN A 180 -9.01 17.86 8.97
CA GLN A 180 -10.04 17.75 10.01
C GLN A 180 -11.22 16.88 9.54
N LYS A 181 -11.68 17.05 8.28
CA LYS A 181 -12.76 16.25 7.69
C LYS A 181 -12.38 14.77 7.51
N GLN A 182 -11.15 14.44 7.13
CA GLN A 182 -10.70 13.04 7.02
C GLN A 182 -10.43 12.37 8.37
N THR A 183 -10.17 13.15 9.42
CA THR A 183 -9.80 12.63 10.75
C THR A 183 -10.93 12.71 11.78
N ASN A 184 -12.07 13.34 11.45
CA ASN A 184 -13.15 13.70 12.37
C ASN A 184 -12.65 14.40 13.65
N THR A 185 -11.55 15.14 13.56
CA THR A 185 -10.81 15.69 14.70
C THR A 185 -10.57 17.18 14.49
N ALA A 186 -10.90 18.00 15.50
CA ALA A 186 -10.51 19.40 15.53
C ALA A 186 -9.00 19.49 15.83
N ILE A 187 -8.28 20.24 15.01
CA ILE A 187 -6.81 20.31 15.08
C ILE A 187 -6.40 21.72 15.49
N ALA A 188 -5.65 21.82 16.59
CA ALA A 188 -4.97 23.03 17.03
C ALA A 188 -3.49 22.97 16.62
N LEU A 189 -2.97 24.06 16.08
CA LEU A 189 -1.58 24.18 15.63
C LEU A 189 -0.78 24.99 16.66
N SER A 190 0.09 24.32 17.41
CA SER A 190 1.06 24.94 18.32
C SER A 190 2.37 25.16 17.57
#